data_AF-A0A1Z4LTI0-F1
#
_entry.id   AF-A0A1Z4LTI0-F1
#
_cell.length_a   1.000
_cell.length_b   1.000
_cell.length_c   1.000
_cell.angle_alpha   90.00
_cell.angle_beta   90.00
_cell.angle_gamma   90.00
#
_symmetry.space_group_name_H-M   'P 1'
#
loop_
_entity.id
_entity.type
_entity.pdbx_description
1 polymer ?
#
loop_
_entity_poly.entity_id
_entity_poly.type
_entity_poly.pdbx_seq_one_letter_code
_entity_poly.pdbx_strand_id
1 'polypeptide(L)'
;MIEKMLPEELNTNPLKISDIASYLHQNGWQEITHPNPRLIVFQGAADDEGNPIQLVLPSQKTFEDSNRLITKAINLLAAIEEKSPDEIIDLVTQTHAASRKNT
;
A
#
# COMPACT_ATOMS: atom_id res chain seq x y z
N MET A 1 -10.42 18.14 -1.75
CA MET A 1 -9.82 17.54 -2.95
C MET A 1 -8.53 16.90 -2.46
N ILE A 2 -8.46 15.57 -2.40
CA ILE A 2 -7.22 14.89 -1.97
C ILE A 2 -6.26 14.94 -3.17
N GLU A 3 -5.10 15.57 -2.99
CA GLU A 3 -4.06 15.59 -4.02
C GLU A 3 -3.56 14.17 -4.28
N LYS A 4 -3.51 13.78 -5.55
CA LYS A 4 -3.05 12.44 -5.96
C LYS A 4 -1.56 12.52 -6.24
N MET A 5 -0.81 11.59 -5.67
CA MET A 5 0.61 11.44 -5.96
C MET A 5 0.81 10.86 -7.36
N LEU A 6 1.70 11.47 -8.15
CA LEU A 6 2.14 10.92 -9.42
C LEU A 6 3.26 9.88 -9.22
N PRO A 7 3.41 8.89 -10.12
CA PRO A 7 4.45 7.86 -9.96
C PRO A 7 5.88 8.40 -9.90
N GLU A 8 6.09 9.58 -10.47
CA GLU A 8 7.38 10.27 -10.59
C GLU A 8 7.78 10.95 -9.26
N GLU A 9 6.81 11.20 -8.38
CA GLU A 9 6.97 11.90 -7.10
C GLU A 9 7.36 10.97 -5.95
N LEU A 10 7.25 9.65 -6.12
CA LEU A 10 7.68 8.64 -5.13
C LEU A 10 9.21 8.66 -4.84
N ASN A 11 9.98 9.52 -5.53
CA ASN A 11 11.43 9.50 -5.58
C ASN A 11 12.16 9.97 -4.31
N THR A 12 11.47 10.34 -3.23
CA THR A 12 12.12 10.91 -2.03
C THR A 12 12.18 9.97 -0.82
N ASN A 13 11.53 8.80 -0.85
CA ASN A 13 11.55 7.86 0.28
C ASN A 13 11.61 6.39 -0.22
N PRO A 14 12.55 5.53 0.22
CA PRO A 14 12.68 4.15 -0.26
C PRO A 14 11.61 3.22 0.34
N LEU A 15 10.33 3.53 0.11
CA LEU A 15 9.16 2.78 0.58
C LEU A 15 9.23 1.31 0.17
N LYS A 16 9.34 0.35 1.11
CA LYS A 16 9.45 -1.06 0.75
C LYS A 16 8.08 -1.71 0.60
N ILE A 17 7.95 -2.65 -0.34
CA ILE A 17 6.72 -3.45 -0.50
C ILE A 17 6.34 -4.14 0.82
N SER A 18 7.33 -4.63 1.56
CA SER A 18 7.15 -5.24 2.88
C SER A 18 6.57 -4.29 3.92
N ASP A 19 6.90 -3.00 3.84
CA ASP A 19 6.38 -2.00 4.79
C ASP A 19 4.89 -1.79 4.54
N ILE A 20 4.48 -1.68 3.27
CA ILE A 20 3.08 -1.56 2.86
C ILE A 20 2.30 -2.82 3.26
N ALA A 21 2.82 -4.01 2.96
CA ALA A 21 2.18 -5.27 3.34
C ALA A 21 1.99 -5.39 4.87
N SER A 22 3.01 -5.02 5.64
CA SER A 22 2.93 -5.03 7.12
C SER A 22 1.87 -4.05 7.63
N TYR A 23 1.82 -2.85 7.06
CA TYR A 23 0.80 -1.85 7.36
C TYR A 23 -0.60 -2.38 7.07
N LEU A 24 -0.81 -2.97 5.90
CA LEU A 24 -2.10 -3.54 5.51
C LEU A 24 -2.57 -4.63 6.48
N HIS A 25 -1.70 -5.58 6.83
CA HIS A 25 -2.02 -6.62 7.81
C HIS A 25 -2.40 -6.05 9.18
N GLN A 26 -1.68 -5.04 9.67
CA GLN A 26 -1.97 -4.42 10.97
C GLN A 26 -3.32 -3.68 10.96
N ASN A 27 -3.74 -3.16 9.80
CA ASN A 27 -5.01 -2.46 9.61
C ASN A 27 -6.14 -3.37 9.14
N GLY A 28 -6.00 -4.70 9.33
CA GLY A 28 -7.07 -5.66 9.10
C GLY A 28 -7.29 -6.07 7.64
N TRP A 29 -6.41 -5.66 6.72
CA TRP A 29 -6.43 -6.16 5.35
C TRP A 29 -5.93 -7.61 5.31
N GLN A 30 -6.56 -8.41 4.46
CA GLN A 30 -6.24 -9.82 4.28
C GLN A 30 -5.58 -10.04 2.92
N GLU A 31 -4.41 -10.67 2.91
CA GLU A 31 -3.79 -11.11 1.66
C GLU A 31 -4.58 -12.29 1.07
N ILE A 32 -4.86 -12.22 -0.23
CA ILE A 32 -5.57 -13.26 -0.97
C ILE A 32 -4.67 -13.88 -2.04
N THR A 33 -4.88 -15.16 -2.31
CA THR A 33 -4.17 -15.85 -3.38
C THR A 33 -4.60 -15.31 -4.75
N HIS A 34 -3.62 -14.94 -5.57
CA HIS A 34 -3.84 -14.47 -6.93
C HIS A 34 -3.04 -15.31 -7.93
N PRO A 35 -3.58 -15.67 -9.10
CA PRO A 35 -2.90 -16.54 -10.07
C PRO A 35 -1.64 -15.91 -10.69
N ASN A 36 -1.51 -14.58 -10.66
CA ASN A 36 -0.31 -13.89 -11.13
C ASN A 36 0.72 -13.75 -9.99
N PRO A 37 1.86 -14.47 -10.01
CA PRO A 37 2.86 -14.45 -8.95
C PRO A 37 3.65 -13.13 -8.87
N ARG A 38 3.49 -12.24 -9.87
CA ARG A 38 4.06 -10.89 -9.83
C ARG A 38 3.28 -9.92 -8.95
N LEU A 39 2.10 -10.34 -8.48
CA LEU A 39 1.18 -9.50 -7.72
C LEU A 39 0.97 -10.11 -6.33
N ILE A 40 0.87 -9.22 -5.35
CA ILE A 40 0.34 -9.51 -4.03
C ILE A 40 -0.96 -8.73 -3.94
N VAL A 41 -2.06 -9.39 -3.58
CA VAL A 41 -3.38 -8.76 -3.55
C VAL A 41 -3.93 -8.80 -2.14
N PHE A 42 -4.40 -7.67 -1.66
CA PHE A 42 -5.03 -7.50 -0.36
C PHE A 42 -6.51 -7.15 -0.53
N GLN A 43 -7.35 -7.67 0.37
CA GLN A 43 -8.75 -7.30 0.51
C GLN A 43 -8.96 -6.56 1.83
N GLY A 44 -9.61 -5.40 1.73
CA GLY A 44 -9.98 -4.55 2.86
C GLY A 44 -11.47 -4.62 3.16
N ALA A 45 -11.97 -3.56 3.80
CA ALA A 45 -13.40 -3.40 4.03
C ALA A 45 -14.20 -3.37 2.71
N ALA A 46 -15.50 -3.64 2.82
CA ALA A 46 -16.42 -3.50 1.71
C ALA A 46 -16.63 -2.02 1.36
N ASP A 47 -16.79 -1.73 0.07
CA ASP A 47 -17.25 -0.45 -0.44
C ASP A 47 -18.76 -0.24 -0.21
N ASP A 48 -19.29 0.90 -0.69
CA ASP A 48 -20.71 1.26 -0.56
C ASP A 48 -21.66 0.28 -1.26
N GLU A 49 -21.15 -0.53 -2.18
CA GLU A 49 -21.90 -1.58 -2.90
C GLU A 49 -21.75 -2.96 -2.24
N GLY A 50 -20.99 -3.06 -1.14
CA GLY A 50 -20.73 -4.30 -0.42
C GLY A 50 -19.58 -5.14 -0.99
N ASN A 51 -18.84 -4.63 -1.96
CA ASN A 51 -17.72 -5.34 -2.57
C ASN A 51 -16.42 -5.07 -1.80
N PRO A 52 -15.62 -6.09 -1.44
CA PRO A 52 -14.34 -5.88 -0.76
C PRO A 52 -13.39 -5.05 -1.62
N ILE A 53 -12.86 -3.96 -1.05
CA ILE A 53 -11.87 -3.13 -1.72
C ILE A 53 -10.60 -3.97 -1.93
N GLN A 54 -10.10 -3.99 -3.16
CA GLN A 54 -8.87 -4.68 -3.51
C GLN A 54 -7.72 -3.71 -3.69
N LEU A 55 -6.59 -4.03 -3.08
CA LEU A 55 -5.34 -3.30 -3.22
C LEU A 55 -4.27 -4.25 -3.78
N VAL A 56 -3.57 -3.81 -4.81
CA VAL A 56 -2.58 -4.62 -5.52
C VAL A 56 -1.18 -4.03 -5.32
N LEU A 57 -0.26 -4.87 -4.88
CA LEU A 57 1.16 -4.58 -4.77
C LEU A 57 1.97 -5.43 -5.77
N PRO A 58 3.11 -4.92 -6.28
CA PRO A 58 4.06 -5.78 -6.97
C PRO A 58 4.71 -6.72 -5.95
N SER A 59 5.01 -7.97 -6.34
CA SER A 59 5.75 -8.88 -5.46
C SER A 59 7.24 -8.57 -5.41
N GLN A 60 7.76 -7.81 -6.38
CA GLN A 60 9.16 -7.37 -6.45
C GLN A 60 9.25 -5.96 -7.01
N LYS A 61 10.16 -5.13 -6.48
CA LYS A 61 10.38 -3.76 -6.96
C LYS A 61 11.02 -3.67 -8.35
N THR A 62 11.59 -4.76 -8.85
CA THR A 62 12.34 -4.82 -10.11
C THR A 62 11.43 -4.93 -11.34
N PHE A 63 10.13 -5.19 -11.16
CA PHE A 63 9.19 -5.19 -12.28
C PHE A 63 8.95 -3.77 -12.79
N GLU A 64 8.78 -3.63 -14.10
CA GLU A 64 8.60 -2.36 -14.80
C GLU A 64 7.43 -1.53 -14.24
N ASP A 65 6.36 -2.19 -13.82
CA ASP A 65 5.15 -1.56 -13.30
C ASP A 65 5.15 -1.38 -11.78
N SER A 66 6.23 -1.71 -11.07
CA SER A 66 6.30 -1.67 -9.61
C SER A 66 5.98 -0.29 -9.05
N ASN A 67 6.62 0.76 -9.58
CA ASN A 67 6.40 2.13 -9.10
C ASN A 67 4.93 2.53 -9.30
N ARG A 68 4.37 2.25 -10.47
CA ARG A 68 2.97 2.54 -10.78
C ARG A 68 2.01 1.83 -9.82
N LEU A 69 2.26 0.55 -9.51
CA LEU A 69 1.43 -0.22 -8.58
C LEU A 69 1.54 0.31 -7.15
N ILE A 70 2.76 0.64 -6.70
CA ILE A 70 3.00 1.25 -5.38
C ILE A 70 2.27 2.60 -5.28
N THR A 71 2.38 3.48 -6.29
CA THR A 71 1.66 4.76 -6.30
C THR A 71 0.15 4.57 -6.21
N LYS A 72 -0.39 3.60 -6.95
CA LYS A 72 -1.82 3.28 -6.90
C LYS A 72 -2.25 2.82 -5.52
N ALA A 73 -1.46 1.97 -4.88
CA ALA A 73 -1.73 1.51 -3.52
C ALA A 73 -1.73 2.66 -2.51
N ILE A 74 -0.72 3.53 -2.55
CA ILE A 74 -0.64 4.70 -1.64
C ILE A 74 -1.79 5.66 -1.87
N ASN A 75 -2.11 5.99 -3.13
CA ASN A 75 -3.24 6.87 -3.43
C ASN A 75 -4.59 6.27 -3.01
N LEU A 76 -4.76 4.94 -3.11
CA LEU A 76 -5.96 4.27 -2.63
C LEU A 76 -6.09 4.36 -1.11
N LEU A 77 -5.00 4.07 -0.38
CA LEU A 77 -4.98 4.21 1.08
C LEU A 77 -5.24 5.65 1.52
N ALA A 78 -4.62 6.62 0.85
CA ALA A 78 -4.84 8.04 1.10
C ALA A 78 -6.32 8.42 0.94
N ALA A 79 -6.98 7.90 -0.09
CA ALA A 79 -8.40 8.14 -0.32
C ALA A 79 -9.29 7.47 0.74
N ILE A 80 -8.98 6.24 1.15
CA ILE A 80 -9.78 5.49 2.14
C ILE A 80 -9.63 6.10 3.54
N GLU A 81 -8.42 6.53 3.90
CA GLU A 81 -8.12 7.08 5.22
C GLU A 81 -8.28 8.59 5.31
N GLU A 82 -8.74 9.23 4.22
CA GLU A 82 -8.90 10.68 4.11
C GLU A 82 -7.63 11.47 4.46
N LYS A 83 -6.46 10.93 4.08
CA LYS A 83 -5.13 11.50 4.33
C LYS A 83 -4.45 11.88 3.03
N SER A 84 -3.38 12.67 3.13
CA SER A 84 -2.47 12.87 2.00
C SER A 84 -1.63 11.62 1.71
N PRO A 85 -1.17 11.42 0.46
CA PRO A 85 -0.22 10.35 0.12
C PRO A 85 1.05 10.35 0.99
N ASP A 86 1.58 11.52 1.32
CA ASP A 86 2.79 11.66 2.16
C ASP A 86 2.55 11.18 3.59
N GLU A 87 1.38 11.48 4.18
CA GLU A 87 1.01 10.96 5.50
C GLU A 87 0.91 9.43 5.51
N ILE A 88 0.39 8.83 4.44
CA ILE A 88 0.35 7.36 4.32
C ILE A 88 1.78 6.79 4.22
N ILE A 89 2.67 7.43 3.45
CA ILE A 89 4.07 7.02 3.34
C ILE A 89 4.74 7.06 4.73
N ASP A 90 4.50 8.11 5.50
CA ASP A 90 5.02 8.24 6.86
C ASP A 90 4.47 7.14 7.79
N LEU A 91 3.16 6.86 7.74
CA LEU A 91 2.54 5.80 8.55
C LEU A 91 3.11 4.42 8.20
N VAL A 92 3.21 4.11 6.91
CA VAL A 92 3.74 2.83 6.40
C VAL A 92 5.20 2.64 6.84
N THR A 93 6.02 3.68 6.73
CA THR A 93 7.44 3.60 7.10
C THR A 93 7.65 3.54 8.62
N GLN A 94 6.78 4.18 9.40
CA GLN A 94 6.80 4.12 10.87
C GLN A 94 6.32 2.78 11.44
N THR A 95 5.34 2.13 10.82
CA THR A 95 4.86 0.79 11.20
C THR A 95 6.00 -0.23 11.30
N HIS A 96 6.96 -0.18 10.36
CA HIS A 96 8.13 -1.06 10.40
C HIS A 96 9.14 -0.65 11.49
N ALA A 97 9.27 0.64 11.82
CA ALA A 97 10.15 1.11 12.89
C ALA A 97 9.66 0.70 14.30
N ALA A 98 8.34 0.66 14.51
CA ALA A 98 7.74 0.22 15.76
C ALA A 98 7.88 -1.31 15.97
N SER A 99 7.76 -2.10 14.89
CA SER A 99 7.91 -3.56 14.97
C SER A 99 9.34 -4.02 15.34
N ARG A 100 10.37 -3.21 15.04
CA ARG A 100 11.77 -3.52 15.42
C ARG A 100 12.15 -3.24 16.87
N LYS A 101 11.36 -2.48 17.63
CA LYS A 101 11.70 -2.10 19.03
C LYS A 101 11.27 -3.12 20.09
N ASN A 102 10.64 -4.23 19.68
CA ASN A 102 10.08 -5.25 20.58
C ASN A 102 10.87 -6.58 20.56
N THR A 103 12.18 -6.57 20.34
CA THR A 103 13.07 -7.74 20.50
C THR A 103 14.32 -7.32 21.25
#